data_AF-A0A1T4ZAV3-F1
#
_entry.id   AF-A0A1T4ZAV3-F1
#
_cell.length_a   1.000
_cell.length_b   1.000
_cell.length_c   1.000
_cell.angle_alpha   90.00
_cell.angle_beta   90.00
_cell.angle_gamma   90.00
#
_symmetry.space_group_name_H-M   'P 1'
#
loop_
_entity.id
_entity.type
_entity.pdbx_description
1 polymer ?
#
loop_
_entity_poly.entity_id
_entity_poly.type
_entity_poly.pdbx_seq_one_letter_code
_entity_poly.pdbx_strand_id
1 'polypeptide(L)'
;MSNSELLSQQQQLSPKDKFQIKVVMTYDEIASLCEQLGYRDKLRLAQLLIQLARKEEETQNPQSRIESNPKNLSKPQNNKEVVQYVFERIVKLKPSKRSTLKNSISAMFQFQGGISDAEQERIISELQRLKYIEINTKNQVNYL
;
A
#
# COMPACT_ATOMS: atom_id res chain seq x y z
N MET A 1 -32.41 -9.08 -29.01
CA MET A 1 -32.68 -7.75 -29.60
C MET A 1 -31.35 -7.23 -30.09
N SER A 2 -31.29 -6.78 -31.34
CA SER A 2 -30.06 -6.28 -31.95
C SER A 2 -29.78 -4.85 -31.47
N ASN A 3 -28.50 -4.45 -31.40
CA ASN A 3 -28.08 -3.11 -30.96
C ASN A 3 -28.73 -1.96 -31.76
N SER A 4 -29.13 -2.22 -33.00
CA SER A 4 -29.88 -1.28 -33.84
C SER A 4 -31.29 -1.00 -33.31
N GLU A 5 -31.98 -2.01 -32.77
CA GLU A 5 -33.33 -1.90 -32.23
C GLU A 5 -33.34 -1.11 -30.91
N LEU A 6 -32.26 -1.23 -30.12
CA LEU A 6 -32.07 -0.50 -28.87
C LEU A 6 -31.75 0.99 -29.12
N LEU A 7 -30.97 1.30 -30.16
CA LEU A 7 -30.69 2.70 -30.55
C LEU A 7 -31.94 3.44 -31.02
N SER A 8 -32.84 2.77 -31.73
CA SER A 8 -34.09 3.38 -32.19
C SER A 8 -35.05 3.71 -31.05
N GLN A 9 -35.03 2.94 -29.96
CA GLN A 9 -35.81 3.25 -28.75
C GLN A 9 -35.21 4.40 -27.92
N GLN A 10 -33.88 4.63 -27.97
CA GLN A 10 -33.20 5.73 -27.26
C GLN A 10 -33.65 7.13 -27.70
N GLN A 11 -34.15 7.28 -28.93
CA GLN A 11 -34.55 8.58 -29.48
C GLN A 11 -35.96 9.03 -29.02
N GLN A 12 -36.74 8.16 -28.37
CA GLN A 12 -38.14 8.47 -28.01
C GLN A 12 -38.38 8.70 -26.50
N LEU A 13 -37.37 8.64 -25.63
CA LEU A 13 -37.57 8.76 -24.17
C LEU A 13 -37.09 10.09 -23.56
N SER A 14 -37.87 10.54 -22.56
CA SER A 14 -37.79 11.85 -21.90
C SER A 14 -36.47 12.04 -21.12
N PRO A 15 -35.95 13.28 -21.01
CA PRO A 15 -34.64 13.56 -20.40
C PRO A 15 -34.49 13.12 -18.93
N LYS A 16 -35.60 12.95 -18.19
CA LYS A 16 -35.57 12.50 -16.78
C LYS A 16 -35.24 11.02 -16.63
N ASP A 17 -35.56 10.19 -17.62
CA ASP A 17 -35.27 8.75 -17.60
C ASP A 17 -33.82 8.45 -18.01
N LYS A 18 -33.16 9.40 -18.70
CA LYS A 18 -31.72 9.30 -19.07
C LYS A 18 -30.77 9.34 -17.88
N PHE A 19 -31.24 9.83 -16.73
CA PHE A 19 -30.41 9.99 -15.52
C PHE A 19 -30.41 8.74 -14.62
N GLN A 20 -31.34 7.79 -14.82
CA GLN A 20 -31.48 6.61 -13.97
C GLN A 20 -30.99 5.30 -14.60
N ILE A 21 -30.47 5.33 -15.82
CA ILE A 21 -29.85 4.17 -16.46
C ILE A 21 -28.35 4.43 -16.54
N LYS A 22 -27.67 4.33 -15.39
CA LYS A 22 -26.26 3.95 -15.39
C LYS A 22 -26.27 2.54 -15.95
N VAL A 23 -26.05 2.39 -17.25
CA VAL A 23 -25.92 1.09 -17.90
C VAL A 23 -24.80 0.37 -17.15
N VAL A 24 -25.18 -0.53 -16.25
CA VAL A 24 -24.25 -1.39 -15.55
C VAL A 24 -23.83 -2.38 -16.63
N MET A 25 -22.74 -2.04 -17.33
CA MET A 25 -22.08 -2.98 -18.24
C MET A 25 -21.83 -4.25 -17.44
N THR A 26 -22.40 -5.35 -17.90
CA THR A 26 -22.29 -6.63 -17.21
C THR A 26 -20.87 -7.17 -17.37
N TYR A 27 -20.43 -8.01 -16.44
CA TYR A 27 -19.09 -8.62 -16.51
C TYR A 27 -18.85 -9.32 -17.85
N ASP A 28 -19.86 -10.02 -18.37
CA ASP A 28 -19.77 -10.80 -19.61
C ASP A 28 -19.58 -9.93 -20.85
N GLU A 29 -20.21 -8.74 -20.90
CA GLU A 29 -20.02 -7.79 -21.98
C GLU A 29 -18.60 -7.22 -22.00
N ILE A 30 -18.04 -6.89 -20.82
CA ILE A 30 -16.66 -6.40 -20.70
C ILE A 30 -15.67 -7.50 -21.07
N ALA A 31 -15.91 -8.75 -20.63
CA ALA A 31 -15.06 -9.88 -20.95
C ALA A 31 -15.00 -10.12 -22.46
N SER A 32 -16.14 -10.12 -23.15
CA SER A 32 -16.21 -10.27 -24.60
C SER A 32 -15.49 -9.14 -25.35
N LEU A 33 -15.62 -7.88 -24.90
CA LEU A 33 -14.86 -6.77 -25.48
C LEU A 33 -13.35 -6.90 -25.24
N CYS A 34 -12.95 -7.42 -24.08
CA CYS A 34 -11.54 -7.64 -23.76
C CYS A 34 -10.92 -8.70 -24.67
N GLU A 35 -11.66 -9.67 -25.18
CA GLU A 35 -11.13 -10.69 -26.11
C GLU A 35 -10.59 -10.06 -27.40
N GLN A 36 -11.21 -8.98 -27.87
CA GLN A 36 -10.83 -8.24 -29.08
C GLN A 36 -9.53 -7.45 -28.91
N LEU A 37 -9.06 -7.24 -27.67
CA LEU A 37 -7.83 -6.50 -27.41
C LEU A 37 -6.57 -7.31 -27.72
N GLY A 38 -5.51 -6.62 -28.14
CA GLY A 38 -4.17 -7.18 -28.22
C GLY A 38 -3.60 -7.51 -26.84
N TYR A 39 -2.60 -8.42 -26.78
CA TYR A 39 -2.06 -8.89 -25.48
C TYR A 39 -1.49 -7.76 -24.61
N ARG A 40 -0.88 -6.73 -25.21
CA ARG A 40 -0.34 -5.58 -24.47
C ARG A 40 -1.45 -4.76 -23.82
N ASP A 41 -2.53 -4.52 -24.53
CA ASP A 41 -3.66 -3.75 -24.03
C ASP A 41 -4.44 -4.54 -22.98
N LYS A 42 -4.56 -5.86 -23.14
CA LYS A 42 -5.08 -6.77 -22.09
C LYS A 42 -4.27 -6.65 -20.80
N LEU A 43 -2.94 -6.72 -20.87
CA LEU A 43 -2.07 -6.57 -19.70
C LEU A 43 -2.18 -5.19 -19.06
N ARG A 44 -2.23 -4.13 -19.87
CA ARG A 44 -2.39 -2.75 -19.39
C ARG A 44 -3.75 -2.54 -18.72
N LEU A 45 -4.82 -3.07 -19.29
CA LEU A 45 -6.16 -2.98 -18.73
C LEU A 45 -6.26 -3.75 -17.41
N ALA A 46 -5.71 -4.97 -17.34
CA ALA A 46 -5.66 -5.74 -16.11
C ALA A 46 -4.94 -4.98 -14.98
N GLN A 47 -3.81 -4.34 -15.29
CA GLN A 47 -3.10 -3.50 -14.32
C GLN A 47 -3.95 -2.33 -13.83
N LEU A 48 -4.66 -1.65 -14.73
CA LEU A 48 -5.55 -0.55 -14.38
C LEU A 48 -6.70 -1.01 -13.49
N LEU A 49 -7.36 -2.12 -13.82
CA LEU A 49 -8.46 -2.68 -13.03
C LEU A 49 -8.01 -3.02 -11.60
N ILE A 50 -6.84 -3.62 -11.44
CA ILE A 50 -6.25 -3.90 -10.13
C ILE A 50 -6.00 -2.61 -9.34
N GLN A 51 -5.52 -1.54 -9.99
CA GLN A 51 -5.29 -0.25 -9.32
C GLN A 51 -6.58 0.41 -8.86
N LEU A 52 -7.62 0.39 -9.71
CA LEU A 52 -8.92 0.94 -9.38
C LEU A 52 -9.57 0.18 -8.22
N ALA A 53 -9.57 -1.15 -8.28
CA ALA A 53 -10.12 -1.99 -7.22
C ALA A 53 -9.42 -1.75 -5.87
N ARG A 54 -8.09 -1.60 -5.86
CA ARG A 54 -7.33 -1.25 -4.65
C ARG A 54 -7.73 0.10 -4.09
N LYS A 55 -7.89 1.12 -4.94
CA LYS A 55 -8.29 2.47 -4.49
C LYS A 55 -9.71 2.46 -3.89
N GLU A 56 -10.62 1.70 -4.49
CA GLU A 56 -11.98 1.54 -3.99
C GLU A 56 -11.99 0.79 -2.65
N GLU A 57 -11.22 -0.30 -2.56
CA GLU A 57 -11.02 -1.06 -1.33
C GLU A 57 -10.41 -0.20 -0.22
N GLU A 58 -9.39 0.61 -0.50
CA GLU A 58 -8.81 1.57 0.47
C GLU A 58 -9.84 2.60 0.97
N THR A 59 -10.80 2.99 0.13
CA THR A 59 -11.85 3.95 0.50
C THR A 59 -12.94 3.29 1.36
N GLN A 60 -13.26 2.03 1.09
CA GLN A 60 -14.35 1.30 1.75
C GLN A 60 -13.88 0.54 3.01
N ASN A 61 -12.64 0.08 3.04
CA ASN A 61 -12.02 -0.69 4.13
C ASN A 61 -10.67 -0.09 4.54
N PRO A 62 -10.65 1.07 5.21
CA PRO A 62 -9.41 1.72 5.63
C PRO A 62 -8.56 0.91 6.62
N GLN A 63 -9.09 -0.17 7.19
CA GLN A 63 -8.42 -1.06 8.15
C GLN A 63 -7.54 -2.16 7.51
N SER A 64 -7.78 -2.54 6.25
CA SER A 64 -7.07 -3.64 5.56
C SER A 64 -5.62 -3.31 5.18
N ARG A 65 -5.23 -2.03 5.21
CA ARG A 65 -3.87 -1.56 4.88
C ARG A 65 -2.78 -2.19 5.76
N ILE A 66 -3.14 -2.71 6.92
CA ILE A 66 -2.18 -3.35 7.83
C ILE A 66 -1.92 -4.82 7.43
N GLU A 67 -2.89 -5.52 6.81
CA GLU A 67 -2.91 -6.99 6.84
C GLU A 67 -2.65 -7.70 5.51
N SER A 68 -2.80 -7.09 4.33
CA SER A 68 -2.83 -7.91 3.10
C SER A 68 -2.25 -7.29 1.82
N ASN A 69 -1.00 -6.81 1.85
CA ASN A 69 -0.26 -6.53 0.60
C ASN A 69 0.98 -7.44 0.48
N PRO A 70 0.96 -8.48 -0.39
CA PRO A 70 2.11 -9.37 -0.62
C PRO A 70 3.29 -8.70 -1.35
N LYS A 71 3.20 -7.41 -1.69
CA LYS A 71 4.34 -6.60 -2.15
C LYS A 71 5.14 -5.96 -1.01
N ASN A 72 4.75 -6.19 0.25
CA ASN A 72 5.53 -5.84 1.44
C ASN A 72 6.53 -6.94 1.83
N LEU A 73 7.29 -7.49 0.90
CA LEU A 73 8.47 -8.34 1.20
C LEU A 73 9.62 -7.57 1.88
N SER A 74 9.36 -6.37 2.40
CA SER A 74 10.31 -5.60 3.21
C SER A 74 9.65 -4.75 4.30
N LYS A 75 8.34 -4.95 4.58
CA LYS A 75 7.79 -4.50 5.87
C LYS A 75 7.70 -5.72 6.77
N PRO A 76 8.57 -5.84 7.76
CA PRO A 76 8.37 -6.82 8.81
C PRO A 76 6.97 -6.67 9.41
N GLN A 77 6.14 -7.71 9.24
CA GLN A 77 4.70 -7.70 9.54
C GLN A 77 4.45 -7.87 11.05
N ASN A 78 5.51 -8.11 11.81
CA ASN A 78 5.48 -8.26 13.25
C ASN A 78 6.50 -7.31 13.88
N ASN A 79 6.16 -6.67 15.02
CA ASN A 79 7.07 -5.74 15.72
C ASN A 79 8.47 -6.36 15.94
N LYS A 80 8.53 -7.67 16.19
CA LYS A 80 9.81 -8.40 16.35
C LYS A 80 10.65 -8.39 15.07
N GLU A 81 10.05 -8.62 13.92
CA GLU A 81 10.76 -8.62 12.65
C GLU A 81 11.24 -7.19 12.30
N VAL A 82 10.49 -6.15 12.70
CA VAL A 82 10.86 -4.74 12.48
C VAL A 82 12.10 -4.41 13.26
N VAL A 83 12.08 -4.78 14.53
CA VAL A 83 13.19 -4.57 15.44
C VAL A 83 14.42 -5.35 14.98
N GLN A 84 14.24 -6.59 14.49
CA GLN A 84 15.34 -7.39 13.95
C GLN A 84 15.96 -6.78 12.68
N TYR A 85 15.13 -6.38 11.71
CA TYR A 85 15.59 -5.70 10.50
C TYR A 85 16.37 -4.40 10.80
N VAL A 86 15.85 -3.60 11.74
CA VAL A 86 16.53 -2.39 12.19
C VAL A 86 17.85 -2.74 12.86
N PHE A 87 17.85 -3.74 13.76
CA PHE A 87 19.05 -4.20 14.47
C PHE A 87 20.19 -4.57 13.51
N GLU A 88 19.91 -5.41 12.51
CA GLU A 88 20.89 -5.86 11.52
C GLU A 88 21.55 -4.71 10.74
N ARG A 89 20.82 -3.60 10.57
CA ARG A 89 21.33 -2.40 9.91
C ARG A 89 22.08 -1.47 10.85
N ILE A 90 21.57 -1.22 12.05
CA ILE A 90 22.23 -0.33 13.01
C ILE A 90 23.55 -0.92 13.51
N VAL A 91 23.69 -2.24 13.62
CA VAL A 91 24.96 -2.89 14.00
C VAL A 91 26.05 -2.63 12.95
N LYS A 92 25.67 -2.50 11.67
CA LYS A 92 26.60 -2.18 10.58
C LYS A 92 26.94 -0.69 10.55
N LEU A 93 25.93 0.18 10.71
CA LEU A 93 26.11 1.63 10.66
C LEU A 93 26.75 2.21 11.93
N LYS A 94 26.58 1.53 13.07
CA LYS A 94 27.00 1.94 14.42
C LYS A 94 26.79 3.43 14.72
N PRO A 95 25.58 4.00 14.55
CA PRO A 95 25.31 5.35 15.02
C PRO A 95 25.64 5.47 16.51
N SER A 96 26.47 6.45 16.87
CA SER A 96 27.00 6.65 18.22
C SER A 96 26.16 7.60 19.07
N LYS A 97 25.27 8.38 18.45
CA LYS A 97 24.38 9.36 19.11
C LYS A 97 22.92 9.00 18.85
N ARG A 98 22.05 9.27 19.84
CA ARG A 98 20.60 9.04 19.72
C ARG A 98 19.98 9.73 18.50
N SER A 99 20.37 10.97 18.20
CA SER A 99 19.88 11.70 17.03
C SER A 99 20.26 11.01 15.72
N THR A 100 21.50 10.55 15.60
CA THR A 100 21.97 9.80 14.43
C THR A 100 21.27 8.44 14.32
N LEU A 101 20.99 7.77 15.45
CA LEU A 101 20.20 6.54 15.47
C LEU A 101 18.79 6.78 14.93
N LYS A 102 18.08 7.81 15.43
CA LYS A 102 16.75 8.19 14.92
C LYS A 102 16.75 8.46 13.42
N ASN A 103 17.72 9.26 12.95
CA ASN A 103 17.86 9.55 11.52
C ASN A 103 18.14 8.29 10.71
N SER A 104 18.97 7.38 11.23
CA SER A 104 19.26 6.10 10.58
C SER A 104 18.00 5.26 10.46
N ILE A 105 17.22 5.13 11.53
CA ILE A 105 15.94 4.39 11.53
C ILE A 105 14.98 5.04 10.53
N SER A 106 14.77 6.36 10.58
CA SER A 106 13.89 7.07 9.64
C SER A 106 14.27 6.81 8.17
N ALA A 107 15.56 6.88 7.85
CA ALA A 107 16.07 6.58 6.51
C ALA A 107 15.82 5.13 6.07
N MET A 108 15.74 4.16 6.99
CA MET A 108 15.43 2.76 6.64
C MET A 108 14.00 2.57 6.09
N PHE A 109 13.10 3.50 6.40
CA PHE A 109 11.68 3.44 6.00
C PHE A 109 11.28 4.54 5.00
N GLN A 110 12.21 5.40 4.56
CA GLN A 110 11.89 6.53 3.67
C GLN A 110 11.22 6.08 2.35
N PHE A 111 11.63 4.94 1.79
CA PHE A 111 11.06 4.38 0.56
C PHE A 111 9.73 3.62 0.79
N GLN A 112 9.29 3.51 2.04
CA GLN A 112 8.08 2.79 2.45
C GLN A 112 6.97 3.71 2.97
N GLY A 113 7.10 5.02 2.74
CA GLY A 113 6.20 6.06 3.23
C GLY A 113 6.69 6.77 4.50
N GLY A 114 7.89 6.45 4.98
CA GLY A 114 8.44 7.01 6.22
C GLY A 114 7.77 6.43 7.48
N ILE A 115 8.27 6.85 8.64
CA ILE A 115 7.72 6.50 9.95
C ILE A 115 7.67 7.74 10.84
N SER A 116 6.69 7.78 11.75
CA SER A 116 6.55 8.88 12.72
C SER A 116 7.65 8.82 13.78
N ASP A 117 7.89 9.95 14.45
CA ASP A 117 8.82 9.99 15.58
C ASP A 117 8.40 9.07 16.72
N ALA A 118 7.09 8.95 16.99
CA ALA A 118 6.57 8.03 17.99
C ALA A 118 6.94 6.56 17.65
N GLU A 119 6.90 6.19 16.37
CA GLU A 119 7.27 4.86 15.93
C GLU A 119 8.78 4.61 16.00
N GLN A 120 9.60 5.62 15.68
CA GLN A 120 11.05 5.56 15.92
C GLN A 120 11.37 5.31 17.41
N GLU A 121 10.69 6.01 18.31
CA GLU A 121 10.88 5.83 19.75
C GLU A 121 10.42 4.46 20.24
N ARG A 122 9.34 3.90 19.69
CA ARG A 122 8.92 2.52 19.96
C ARG A 122 10.00 1.51 19.55
N ILE A 123 10.54 1.64 18.34
CA ILE A 123 11.59 0.75 17.84
C ILE A 123 12.82 0.84 18.75
N ILE A 124 13.25 2.04 19.13
CA ILE A 124 14.39 2.24 20.05
C ILE A 124 14.12 1.58 21.41
N SER A 125 12.91 1.76 21.95
CA SER A 125 12.51 1.17 23.23
C SER A 125 12.56 -0.37 23.18
N GLU A 126 12.10 -0.96 22.08
CA GLU A 126 12.18 -2.40 21.86
C GLU A 126 13.63 -2.90 21.69
N LEU A 127 14.49 -2.16 20.98
CA LEU A 127 15.91 -2.47 20.88
C LEU A 127 16.61 -2.47 22.25
N GLN A 128 16.25 -1.52 23.12
CA GLN A 128 16.74 -1.48 24.51
C GLN A 128 16.18 -2.64 25.34
N ARG A 129 14.87 -2.93 25.22
CA ARG A 129 14.21 -4.04 25.92
C ARG A 129 14.82 -5.40 25.57
N LEU A 130 15.18 -5.59 24.30
CA LEU A 130 15.86 -6.80 23.81
C LEU A 130 17.36 -6.83 24.12
N LYS A 131 17.90 -5.80 24.77
CA LYS A 131 19.33 -5.65 25.09
C LYS A 131 20.23 -5.72 23.85
N TYR A 132 19.78 -5.16 22.74
CA TYR A 132 20.62 -4.97 21.55
C TYR A 132 21.43 -3.68 21.63
N ILE A 133 20.87 -2.66 22.30
CA ILE A 133 21.52 -1.38 22.54
C ILE A 133 21.19 -0.87 23.95
N GLU A 134 22.01 0.04 24.44
CA GLU A 134 21.74 0.87 25.60
C GLU A 134 22.03 2.33 25.26
N ILE A 135 21.19 3.25 25.72
CA ILE A 135 21.41 4.69 25.55
C ILE A 135 21.74 5.31 26.90
N ASN A 136 22.94 5.88 27.03
CA ASN A 136 23.39 6.48 28.28
C ASN A 136 22.80 7.89 28.50
N THR A 137 23.03 8.47 29.68
CA THR A 137 22.57 9.82 30.06
C THR A 137 23.14 10.94 29.18
N LYS A 138 24.20 10.67 28.42
CA LYS A 138 24.81 11.58 27.43
C LYS A 138 24.24 11.39 26.02
N ASN A 139 23.15 10.65 25.86
CA ASN A 139 22.53 10.30 24.57
C ASN A 139 23.46 9.55 23.61
N GLN A 140 24.43 8.81 24.15
CA GLN A 140 25.31 7.95 23.37
C GLN A 140 24.74 6.54 23.31
N VAL A 141 24.89 5.88 22.16
CA VAL A 141 24.39 4.54 21.91
C VAL A 141 25.53 3.54 22.11
N ASN A 142 25.34 2.63 23.05
CA ASN A 142 26.19 1.47 23.28
C ASN A 142 25.52 0.23 22.66
N TYR A 143 26.29 -0.61 21.98
CA TYR A 143 25.82 -1.87 21.41
C TYR A 143 26.22 -2.99 22.37
N LEU A 144 25.28 -3.89 22.65
CA LEU A 144 25.44 -4.97 23.63
C LEU A 144 25.63 -6.33 22.94
#